data_AF-A0AAP9E9H9-F1
#
_entry.id   AF-A0AAP9E9H9-F1
#
_cell.length_a   1.000
_cell.length_b   1.000
_cell.length_c   1.000
_cell.angle_alpha   90.00
_cell.angle_beta   90.00
_cell.angle_gamma   90.00
#
_symmetry.space_group_name_H-M   'P 1'
#
loop_
_entity.id
_entity.type
_entity.pdbx_description
1 polymer ?
#
loop_
_entity_poly.entity_id
_entity_poly.type
_entity_poly.pdbx_seq_one_letter_code
_entity_poly.pdbx_strand_id
1 'polypeptide(L)'
;MQNYLVVGAGFAGAVYARILAEGGHQVQVIDRRDHIAGNAYDFVDHNGVRVHRYGPHLFHTKNEDVVQWLSAFTDWDPYQHRVKAILPSGVRTPLPVNRSTINDVFGTQLSTSSEVEAFLKLQSEKIAEPTNAAEYLYKNIGRTLTDLFFRPYTKKMWNLDLEDMSDSVVRRIPVRTDDEDRYFPDATFQLMPKDGYTRIFERIFSHPNIKVSLGVSFTKEMEVFYDHVFNSMAIDEYFDGRFGALPYRSIKFHSLALPSVGGQTDVSVLNFTDKSRYTRETYWHLLPNHLVENTGTVTKTIEEPCDYLENDMERYYPVKTADGRFQEIYLKYKTLSNTLPNITFIGRCGTYQYIDMDQVINQSLIGARKFRRDVEALK
;
A
#
# COMPACT_ATOMS: atom_id res chain seq x y z
N MET A 1 16.00 -1.28 32.15
CA MET A 1 15.06 -2.03 31.30
C MET A 1 13.72 -1.32 31.38
N GLN A 2 13.09 -0.99 30.25
CA GLN A 2 11.76 -0.35 30.20
C GLN A 2 10.76 -1.28 29.51
N ASN A 3 9.48 -1.06 29.75
CA ASN A 3 8.35 -1.79 29.21
C ASN A 3 7.60 -0.91 28.22
N TYR A 4 7.51 -1.34 26.95
CA TYR A 4 6.81 -0.61 25.90
C TYR A 4 5.59 -1.36 25.40
N LEU A 5 4.57 -0.60 25.01
CA LEU A 5 3.42 -1.11 24.27
C LEU A 5 3.54 -0.69 22.80
N VAL A 6 3.33 -1.64 21.91
CA VAL A 6 3.19 -1.41 20.48
C VAL A 6 1.77 -1.82 20.07
N VAL A 7 0.99 -0.84 19.61
CA VAL A 7 -0.37 -1.07 19.13
C VAL A 7 -0.33 -1.24 17.61
N GLY A 8 -0.69 -2.43 17.14
CA GLY A 8 -0.67 -2.87 15.74
C GLY A 8 0.54 -3.74 15.42
N ALA A 9 0.30 -4.91 14.85
CA ALA A 9 1.31 -5.90 14.44
C ALA A 9 1.66 -5.83 12.94
N GLY A 10 1.41 -4.69 12.29
CA GLY A 10 1.92 -4.38 10.94
C GLY A 10 3.38 -3.93 10.93
N PHE A 11 3.93 -3.60 9.75
CA PHE A 11 5.37 -3.29 9.60
C PHE A 11 5.89 -2.23 10.59
N ALA A 12 5.12 -1.16 10.82
CA ALA A 12 5.54 -0.12 11.76
C ALA A 12 5.76 -0.70 13.16
N GLY A 13 4.75 -1.39 13.70
CA GLY A 13 4.85 -2.01 15.02
C GLY A 13 5.93 -3.10 15.09
N ALA A 14 6.05 -3.92 14.04
CA ALA A 14 7.06 -4.97 13.97
C ALA A 14 8.49 -4.43 14.04
N VAL A 15 8.77 -3.35 13.30
CA VAL A 15 10.07 -2.67 13.33
C VAL A 15 10.37 -2.09 14.71
N TYR A 16 9.44 -1.33 15.30
CA TYR A 16 9.62 -0.76 16.64
C TYR A 16 9.84 -1.86 17.68
N ALA A 17 9.02 -2.90 17.67
CA ALA A 17 9.13 -4.00 18.63
C ALA A 17 10.50 -4.68 18.56
N ARG A 18 10.98 -4.99 17.35
CA ARG A 18 12.29 -5.62 17.14
C ARG A 18 13.45 -4.73 17.59
N ILE A 19 13.49 -3.47 17.17
CA ILE A 19 14.59 -2.55 17.49
C ILE A 19 14.68 -2.26 19.00
N LEU A 20 13.53 -2.11 19.68
CA LEU A 20 13.50 -1.88 21.12
C LEU A 20 13.88 -3.14 21.91
N ALA A 21 13.41 -4.31 21.47
CA ALA A 21 13.73 -5.57 22.11
C ALA A 21 15.22 -5.93 22.01
N GLU A 22 15.86 -5.64 20.87
CA GLU A 22 17.32 -5.73 20.68
C GLU A 22 18.09 -4.74 21.56
N GLY A 23 17.47 -3.62 21.96
CA GLY A 23 17.98 -2.71 22.98
C GLY A 23 17.86 -3.23 24.42
N GLY A 24 17.36 -4.45 24.62
CA GLY A 24 17.17 -5.05 25.94
C GLY A 24 15.90 -4.59 26.67
N HIS A 25 14.92 -4.04 25.95
CA HIS A 25 13.63 -3.61 26.51
C HIS A 25 12.56 -4.70 26.36
N GLN A 26 11.56 -4.69 27.25
CA GLN A 26 10.40 -5.57 27.12
C GLN A 26 9.34 -4.89 26.25
N VAL A 27 8.79 -5.63 25.28
CA VAL A 27 7.80 -5.10 24.34
C VAL A 27 6.57 -6.00 24.32
N GLN A 28 5.42 -5.44 24.66
CA GLN A 28 4.12 -6.03 24.37
C GLN A 28 3.63 -5.47 23.04
N VAL A 29 3.35 -6.35 22.07
CA VAL A 29 2.67 -6.02 20.82
C VAL A 29 1.22 -6.48 20.96
N ILE A 30 0.27 -5.62 20.66
CA ILE A 30 -1.15 -5.98 20.57
C ILE A 30 -1.68 -5.72 19.16
N ASP A 31 -2.58 -6.56 18.67
CA ASP A 31 -3.37 -6.28 17.48
C ASP A 31 -4.83 -6.67 17.72
N ARG A 32 -5.75 -5.85 17.19
CA ARG A 32 -7.19 -6.13 17.24
C ARG A 32 -7.56 -7.29 16.33
N ARG A 33 -6.76 -7.54 15.28
CA ARG A 33 -6.94 -8.69 14.38
C ARG A 33 -6.47 -9.97 15.04
N ASP A 34 -6.94 -11.09 14.51
CA ASP A 34 -6.59 -12.45 14.92
C ASP A 34 -5.27 -12.95 14.31
N HIS A 35 -4.51 -12.08 13.63
CA HIS A 35 -3.24 -12.40 12.99
C HIS A 35 -2.27 -11.22 13.03
N ILE A 36 -0.98 -11.52 12.80
CA ILE A 36 0.10 -10.54 12.65
C ILE A 36 0.17 -9.98 11.21
N ALA A 37 1.17 -9.14 10.92
CA ALA A 37 1.49 -8.60 9.60
C ALA A 37 0.57 -7.49 9.07
N GLY A 38 -0.50 -7.14 9.78
CA GLY A 38 -1.43 -6.10 9.35
C GLY A 38 -1.95 -6.38 7.94
N ASN A 39 -1.89 -5.40 7.04
CA ASN A 39 -2.36 -5.58 5.65
C ASN A 39 -1.47 -6.49 4.81
N ALA A 40 -0.20 -6.67 5.20
CA ALA A 40 0.71 -7.58 4.49
C ALA A 40 0.46 -9.06 4.84
N TYR A 41 -0.52 -9.37 5.68
CA TYR A 41 -0.85 -10.74 6.05
C TYR A 41 -1.21 -11.61 4.84
N ASP A 42 -0.53 -12.74 4.75
CA ASP A 42 -0.78 -13.78 3.76
C ASP A 42 -0.96 -15.16 4.43
N PHE A 43 -1.65 -16.03 3.71
CA PHE A 43 -1.90 -17.41 4.13
C PHE A 43 -2.02 -18.30 2.89
N VAL A 44 -1.83 -19.61 3.05
CA VAL A 44 -2.10 -20.60 1.99
C VAL A 44 -3.56 -21.03 2.13
N ASP A 45 -4.34 -20.84 1.07
CA ASP A 45 -5.75 -21.23 1.05
C ASP A 45 -5.94 -22.72 0.72
N HIS A 46 -7.21 -23.16 0.68
CA HIS A 46 -7.56 -24.54 0.40
C HIS A 46 -7.24 -25.01 -1.03
N ASN A 47 -6.91 -24.08 -1.94
CA ASN A 47 -6.46 -24.42 -3.30
C ASN A 47 -4.95 -24.64 -3.36
N GLY A 48 -4.24 -24.53 -2.23
CA GLY A 48 -2.78 -24.63 -2.19
C GLY A 48 -2.09 -23.36 -2.67
N VAL A 49 -2.81 -22.22 -2.71
CA VAL A 49 -2.30 -20.94 -3.21
C VAL A 49 -2.10 -19.96 -2.06
N ARG A 50 -0.92 -19.33 -2.00
CA ARG A 50 -0.65 -18.21 -1.09
C ARG A 50 -1.42 -16.99 -1.58
N VAL A 51 -2.26 -16.46 -0.71
CA VAL A 51 -3.12 -15.30 -0.97
C VAL A 51 -2.83 -14.24 0.08
N HIS A 52 -2.72 -12.99 -0.34
CA HIS A 52 -2.69 -11.89 0.60
C HIS A 52 -4.12 -11.50 0.94
N ARG A 53 -4.48 -11.54 2.23
CA ARG A 53 -5.86 -11.31 2.69
C ARG A 53 -6.38 -9.92 2.30
N TYR A 54 -5.48 -8.95 2.18
CA TYR A 54 -5.79 -7.54 2.00
C TYR A 54 -5.26 -6.96 0.69
N GLY A 55 -5.27 -7.77 -0.38
CA GLY A 55 -4.83 -7.38 -1.72
C GLY A 55 -3.32 -7.56 -1.95
N PRO A 56 -2.86 -7.47 -3.22
CA PRO A 56 -1.49 -7.76 -3.58
C PRO A 56 -0.54 -6.75 -2.94
N HIS A 57 0.47 -7.27 -2.26
CA HIS A 57 1.54 -6.51 -1.60
C HIS A 57 2.83 -6.90 -2.30
N LEU A 58 3.41 -5.97 -3.04
CA LEU A 58 4.56 -6.23 -3.90
C LEU A 58 5.70 -5.38 -3.37
N PHE A 59 6.74 -6.01 -2.85
CA PHE A 59 7.83 -5.26 -2.23
C PHE A 59 8.78 -4.71 -3.30
N HIS A 60 8.94 -3.39 -3.28
CA HIS A 60 9.81 -2.65 -4.19
C HIS A 60 10.48 -1.51 -3.43
N THR A 61 11.77 -1.27 -3.67
CA THR A 61 12.46 -0.13 -3.06
C THR A 61 13.75 0.24 -3.78
N LYS A 62 14.23 1.45 -3.53
CA LYS A 62 15.61 1.89 -3.82
C LYS A 62 16.49 1.87 -2.56
N ASN A 63 15.90 1.61 -1.38
CA ASN A 63 16.56 1.74 -0.09
C ASN A 63 17.21 0.42 0.34
N GLU A 64 18.53 0.37 0.24
CA GLU A 64 19.32 -0.81 0.61
C GLU A 64 19.25 -1.16 2.11
N ASP A 65 19.17 -0.18 3.02
CA ASP A 65 19.05 -0.43 4.48
C ASP A 65 17.76 -1.19 4.81
N VAL A 66 16.66 -0.88 4.10
CA VAL A 66 15.39 -1.61 4.26
C VAL A 66 15.52 -3.05 3.78
N VAL A 67 16.14 -3.28 2.62
CA VAL A 67 16.37 -4.63 2.08
C VAL A 67 17.29 -5.43 2.99
N GLN A 68 18.37 -4.83 3.45
CA GLN A 68 19.33 -5.46 4.36
C GLN A 68 18.66 -5.86 5.67
N TRP A 69 17.85 -4.97 6.25
CA TRP A 69 17.15 -5.26 7.50
C TRP A 69 16.14 -6.41 7.34
N LEU A 70 15.31 -6.38 6.29
CA LEU A 70 14.35 -7.46 6.05
C LEU A 70 15.02 -8.79 5.69
N SER A 71 16.18 -8.77 5.04
CA SER A 71 16.95 -9.98 4.68
C SER A 71 17.41 -10.78 5.90
N ALA A 72 17.45 -10.19 7.10
CA ALA A 72 17.67 -10.94 8.34
C ALA A 72 16.50 -11.86 8.72
N PHE A 73 15.32 -11.64 8.12
CA PHE A 73 14.07 -12.32 8.44
C PHE A 73 13.46 -13.05 7.24
N THR A 74 14.04 -12.97 6.04
CA THR A 74 13.58 -13.72 4.87
C THR A 74 14.63 -13.84 3.78
N ASP A 75 14.52 -14.92 3.01
CA ASP A 75 15.09 -15.00 1.69
C ASP A 75 14.15 -14.35 0.67
N TRP A 76 14.72 -13.94 -0.46
CA TRP A 76 14.03 -13.18 -1.49
C TRP A 76 14.04 -13.90 -2.84
N ASP A 77 12.94 -13.75 -3.56
CA ASP A 77 12.84 -14.09 -4.99
C ASP A 77 12.67 -12.81 -5.81
N PRO A 78 13.55 -12.56 -6.81
CA PRO A 78 13.40 -11.42 -7.70
C PRO A 78 12.10 -11.50 -8.49
N TYR A 79 11.35 -10.39 -8.51
CA TYR A 79 10.09 -10.32 -9.24
C TYR A 79 9.82 -8.92 -9.76
N GLN A 80 9.78 -8.77 -11.08
CA GLN A 80 9.44 -7.50 -11.73
C GLN A 80 7.96 -7.48 -12.07
N HIS A 81 7.20 -6.69 -11.32
CA HIS A 81 5.76 -6.65 -11.48
C HIS A 81 5.34 -5.98 -12.80
N ARG A 82 4.36 -6.56 -13.47
CA ARG A 82 3.74 -6.05 -14.70
C ARG A 82 2.23 -6.11 -14.55
N VAL A 83 1.57 -5.07 -15.04
CA VAL A 83 0.11 -4.93 -15.03
C VAL A 83 -0.36 -4.69 -16.46
N LYS A 84 -1.53 -5.22 -16.80
CA LYS A 84 -2.25 -4.78 -18.00
C LYS A 84 -3.59 -4.18 -17.63
N ALA A 85 -4.03 -3.22 -18.43
CA ALA A 85 -5.38 -2.67 -18.38
C ALA A 85 -6.22 -3.27 -19.51
N ILE A 86 -7.48 -3.56 -19.22
CA ILE A 86 -8.45 -4.04 -20.22
C ILE A 86 -9.22 -2.83 -20.74
N LEU A 87 -9.02 -2.50 -22.01
CA LEU A 87 -9.73 -1.43 -22.70
C LEU A 87 -11.22 -1.78 -22.93
N PRO A 88 -12.10 -0.80 -23.20
CA PRO A 88 -13.50 -1.05 -23.55
C PRO A 88 -13.67 -1.97 -24.77
N SER A 89 -12.68 -2.01 -25.67
CA SER A 89 -12.64 -2.92 -26.83
C SER A 89 -12.34 -4.38 -26.46
N GLY A 90 -11.92 -4.66 -25.22
CA GLY A 90 -11.42 -5.95 -24.76
C GLY A 90 -9.91 -6.16 -24.96
N VAL A 91 -9.22 -5.23 -25.65
CA VAL A 91 -7.76 -5.27 -25.82
C VAL A 91 -7.07 -5.09 -24.47
N ARG A 92 -6.05 -5.91 -24.20
CA ARG A 92 -5.21 -5.81 -23.00
C ARG A 92 -3.92 -5.08 -23.35
N THR A 93 -3.66 -3.96 -22.69
CA THR A 93 -2.51 -3.09 -22.94
C THR A 93 -1.67 -2.92 -21.66
N PRO A 94 -0.34 -2.67 -21.76
CA PRO A 94 0.49 -2.38 -20.58
C PRO A 94 -0.03 -1.21 -19.73
N LEU A 95 0.17 -1.33 -18.42
CA LEU A 95 0.03 -0.25 -17.45
C LEU A 95 1.25 -0.27 -16.51
N PRO A 96 1.96 0.84 -16.24
CA PRO A 96 1.62 2.24 -16.57
C PRO A 96 1.57 2.57 -18.07
N VAL A 97 0.92 3.67 -18.44
CA VAL A 97 0.77 4.09 -19.84
C VAL A 97 2.16 4.30 -20.43
N ASN A 98 2.48 3.55 -21.48
CA ASN A 98 3.73 3.64 -22.23
C ASN A 98 3.47 3.76 -23.73
N ARG A 99 4.51 3.70 -24.57
CA ARG A 99 4.36 3.83 -26.03
C ARG A 99 3.44 2.76 -26.63
N SER A 100 3.57 1.51 -26.19
CA SER A 100 2.70 0.41 -26.65
C SER A 100 1.23 0.72 -26.31
N THR A 101 0.97 1.22 -25.11
CA THR A 101 -0.37 1.66 -24.69
C THR A 101 -0.93 2.77 -25.56
N ILE A 102 -0.11 3.75 -25.92
CA ILE A 102 -0.52 4.86 -26.78
C ILE A 102 -0.86 4.34 -28.18
N ASN A 103 -0.03 3.45 -28.74
CA ASN A 103 -0.31 2.82 -30.03
C ASN A 103 -1.61 2.00 -30.01
N ASP A 104 -1.85 1.20 -28.97
CA ASP A 104 -3.07 0.41 -28.83
C ASP A 104 -4.34 1.28 -28.73
N VAL A 105 -4.26 2.40 -28.00
CA VAL A 105 -5.41 3.29 -27.76
C VAL A 105 -5.74 4.15 -28.98
N PHE A 106 -4.72 4.69 -29.65
CA PHE A 106 -4.91 5.65 -30.74
C PHE A 106 -4.79 5.02 -32.14
N GLY A 107 -4.46 3.73 -32.23
CA GLY A 107 -4.22 3.05 -33.51
C GLY A 107 -3.00 3.62 -34.25
N THR A 108 -2.02 4.14 -33.51
CA THR A 108 -0.79 4.72 -34.06
C THR A 108 0.33 3.68 -34.17
N GLN A 109 1.41 4.04 -34.86
CA GLN A 109 2.63 3.23 -34.97
C GLN A 109 3.86 4.05 -34.58
N LEU A 110 3.78 4.73 -33.43
CA LEU A 110 4.89 5.51 -32.89
C LEU A 110 6.02 4.56 -32.50
N SER A 111 7.25 4.92 -32.87
CA SER A 111 8.43 4.05 -32.85
C SER A 111 9.59 4.62 -32.03
N THR A 112 9.56 5.91 -31.65
CA THR A 112 10.58 6.56 -30.84
C THR A 112 9.99 7.37 -29.69
N SER A 113 10.76 7.61 -28.62
CA SER A 113 10.31 8.43 -27.48
C SER A 113 9.95 9.86 -27.90
N SER A 114 10.70 10.45 -28.85
CA SER A 114 10.41 11.80 -29.35
C SER A 114 9.09 11.87 -30.14
N GLU A 115 8.74 10.82 -30.89
CA GLU A 115 7.42 10.73 -31.54
C GLU A 115 6.28 10.67 -30.52
N VAL A 116 6.46 9.90 -29.44
CA VAL A 116 5.49 9.82 -28.35
C VAL A 116 5.34 11.15 -27.61
N GLU A 117 6.45 11.83 -27.31
CA GLU A 117 6.43 13.16 -26.69
C GLU A 117 5.71 14.19 -27.57
N ALA A 118 6.01 14.21 -28.86
CA ALA A 118 5.34 15.10 -29.81
C ALA A 118 3.84 14.79 -29.90
N PHE A 119 3.47 13.51 -29.92
CA PHE A 119 2.08 13.08 -29.92
C PHE A 119 1.35 13.50 -28.64
N LEU A 120 1.89 13.20 -27.46
CA LEU A 120 1.29 13.58 -26.18
C LEU A 120 1.16 15.10 -26.06
N LYS A 121 2.13 15.88 -26.54
CA LYS A 121 2.04 17.34 -26.56
C LYS A 121 0.87 17.87 -27.40
N LEU A 122 0.45 17.15 -28.44
CA LEU A 122 -0.75 17.48 -29.23
C LEU A 122 -2.05 17.12 -28.50
N GLN A 123 -2.03 16.08 -27.65
CA GLN A 123 -3.18 15.67 -26.84
C GLN A 123 -3.36 16.52 -25.58
N SER A 124 -2.26 17.04 -25.04
CA SER A 124 -2.21 17.74 -23.75
C SER A 124 -2.77 19.17 -23.79
N GLU A 125 -3.32 19.60 -22.66
CA GLU A 125 -3.83 20.95 -22.46
C GLU A 125 -2.77 21.91 -21.91
N LYS A 126 -2.84 23.17 -22.32
CA LYS A 126 -1.94 24.23 -21.82
C LYS A 126 -2.41 24.72 -20.45
N ILE A 127 -1.97 24.04 -19.40
CA ILE A 127 -2.23 24.41 -18.00
C ILE A 127 -0.91 24.78 -17.33
N ALA A 128 -0.80 26.00 -16.82
CA ALA A 128 0.42 26.49 -16.17
C ALA A 128 0.68 25.74 -14.87
N GLU A 129 -0.23 25.85 -13.91
CA GLU A 129 -0.12 25.26 -12.57
C GLU A 129 -1.36 24.39 -12.29
N PRO A 130 -1.27 23.06 -12.39
CA PRO A 130 -2.40 22.18 -12.11
C PRO A 130 -2.71 22.19 -10.61
N THR A 131 -3.99 22.36 -10.28
CA THR A 131 -4.49 22.47 -8.90
C THR A 131 -5.15 21.19 -8.39
N ASN A 132 -5.45 20.25 -9.29
CA ASN A 132 -6.13 18.99 -8.99
C ASN A 132 -5.63 17.86 -9.92
N ALA A 133 -6.07 16.63 -9.66
CA ALA A 133 -5.65 15.46 -10.43
C ALA A 133 -6.10 15.52 -11.89
N ALA A 134 -7.27 16.09 -12.20
CA ALA A 134 -7.75 16.23 -13.57
C ALA A 134 -6.83 17.14 -14.39
N GLU A 135 -6.56 18.36 -13.91
CA GLU A 135 -5.67 19.31 -14.56
C GLU A 135 -4.26 18.78 -14.73
N TYR A 136 -3.74 18.07 -13.72
CA TYR A 136 -2.45 17.40 -13.84
C TYR A 136 -2.45 16.40 -15.00
N LEU A 137 -3.48 15.55 -15.13
CA LEU A 137 -3.55 14.57 -16.20
C LEU A 137 -3.81 15.20 -17.57
N TYR A 138 -4.71 16.18 -17.68
CA TYR A 138 -4.94 16.90 -18.94
C TYR A 138 -3.67 17.57 -19.45
N LYS A 139 -2.87 18.15 -18.56
CA LYS A 139 -1.58 18.77 -18.89
C LYS A 139 -0.55 17.77 -19.41
N ASN A 140 -0.55 16.53 -18.92
CA ASN A 140 0.50 15.56 -19.21
C ASN A 140 0.12 14.54 -20.30
N ILE A 141 -1.14 14.11 -20.36
CA ILE A 141 -1.61 13.03 -21.24
C ILE A 141 -2.88 13.32 -22.02
N GLY A 142 -3.47 14.51 -21.85
CA GLY A 142 -4.71 14.89 -22.50
C GLY A 142 -5.95 14.16 -21.98
N ARG A 143 -7.13 14.58 -22.45
CA ARG A 143 -8.42 14.05 -21.98
C ARG A 143 -8.64 12.59 -22.32
N THR A 144 -8.27 12.15 -23.52
CA THR A 144 -8.54 10.78 -23.99
C THR A 144 -7.93 9.72 -23.07
N LEU A 145 -6.63 9.81 -22.76
CA LEU A 145 -5.98 8.87 -21.85
C LEU A 145 -6.44 9.05 -20.40
N THR A 146 -6.72 10.30 -19.99
CA THR A 146 -7.29 10.61 -18.67
C THR A 146 -8.63 9.91 -18.45
N ASP A 147 -9.56 10.07 -19.38
CA ASP A 147 -10.92 9.54 -19.30
C ASP A 147 -10.97 8.03 -19.48
N LEU A 148 -9.96 7.45 -20.13
CA LEU A 148 -9.83 6.02 -20.31
C LEU A 148 -9.21 5.34 -19.07
N PHE A 149 -8.02 5.75 -18.63
CA PHE A 149 -7.28 5.01 -17.61
C PHE A 149 -7.48 5.53 -16.19
N PHE A 150 -7.73 6.83 -16.02
CA PHE A 150 -7.69 7.46 -14.70
C PHE A 150 -9.08 7.80 -14.17
N ARG A 151 -9.96 8.40 -14.98
CA ARG A 151 -11.28 8.86 -14.52
C ARG A 151 -12.15 7.72 -13.97
N PRO A 152 -12.47 6.65 -14.73
CA PRO A 152 -13.31 5.56 -14.21
C PRO A 152 -12.64 4.85 -13.05
N TYR A 153 -11.33 4.59 -13.12
CA TYR A 153 -10.60 3.93 -12.04
C TYR A 153 -10.61 4.76 -10.75
N THR A 154 -10.36 6.07 -10.86
CA THR A 154 -10.38 7.01 -9.72
C THR A 154 -11.75 7.07 -9.10
N LYS A 155 -12.81 7.19 -9.92
CA LYS A 155 -14.18 7.24 -9.41
C LYS A 155 -14.52 5.99 -8.61
N LYS A 156 -14.15 4.80 -9.11
CA LYS A 156 -14.31 3.53 -8.38
C LYS A 156 -13.51 3.52 -7.08
N MET A 157 -12.21 3.79 -7.19
CA MET A 157 -11.26 3.68 -6.07
C MET A 157 -11.55 4.67 -4.94
N TRP A 158 -11.86 5.92 -5.27
CA TRP A 158 -11.92 7.03 -4.34
C TRP A 158 -13.32 7.59 -4.10
N ASN A 159 -14.31 7.22 -4.90
CA ASN A 159 -15.64 7.84 -4.92
C ASN A 159 -15.58 9.38 -5.05
N LEU A 160 -14.56 9.88 -5.74
CA LEU A 160 -14.33 11.29 -6.04
C LEU A 160 -14.13 11.46 -7.54
N ASP A 161 -14.52 12.62 -8.06
CA ASP A 161 -14.12 13.03 -9.40
C ASP A 161 -12.66 13.50 -9.38
N LEU A 162 -11.98 13.43 -10.53
CA LEU A 162 -10.56 13.80 -10.62
C LEU A 162 -10.32 15.26 -10.22
N GLU A 163 -11.31 16.11 -10.47
CA GLU A 163 -11.32 17.54 -10.14
C GLU A 163 -11.31 17.79 -8.62
N ASP A 164 -11.87 16.87 -7.82
CA ASP A 164 -11.93 16.97 -6.35
C ASP A 164 -10.72 16.34 -5.65
N MET A 165 -9.83 15.69 -6.40
CA MET A 165 -8.75 14.88 -5.85
C MET A 165 -7.40 15.60 -5.97
N SER A 166 -6.56 15.46 -4.95
CA SER A 166 -5.18 15.95 -5.01
C SER A 166 -4.40 15.23 -6.13
N ASP A 167 -3.66 16.00 -6.91
CA ASP A 167 -2.77 15.49 -7.95
C ASP A 167 -1.70 14.51 -7.43
N SER A 168 -1.33 14.60 -6.16
CA SER A 168 -0.43 13.66 -5.48
C SER A 168 -0.89 12.20 -5.55
N VAL A 169 -2.18 11.94 -5.75
CA VAL A 169 -2.72 10.59 -5.91
C VAL A 169 -2.35 9.99 -7.28
N VAL A 170 -2.42 10.79 -8.35
CA VAL A 170 -2.19 10.32 -9.73
C VAL A 170 -0.73 10.43 -10.16
N ARG A 171 0.06 11.34 -9.57
CA ARG A 171 1.51 11.49 -9.80
C ARG A 171 2.32 10.22 -9.54
N ARG A 172 1.76 9.25 -8.81
CA ARG A 172 2.40 7.98 -8.49
C ARG A 172 2.47 7.02 -9.66
N ILE A 173 1.66 7.22 -10.71
CA ILE A 173 1.64 6.37 -11.89
C ILE A 173 2.36 7.12 -13.02
N PRO A 174 3.60 6.74 -13.38
CA PRO A 174 4.34 7.43 -14.41
C PRO A 174 3.71 7.20 -15.79
N VAL A 175 3.82 8.18 -16.67
CA VAL A 175 3.52 8.03 -18.10
C VAL A 175 4.86 8.02 -18.82
N ARG A 176 5.01 7.09 -19.75
CA ARG A 176 6.30 6.75 -20.36
C ARG A 176 6.24 6.90 -21.86
N THR A 177 7.40 7.20 -22.44
CA THR A 177 7.57 7.42 -23.87
C THR A 177 8.29 6.26 -24.55
N ASP A 178 8.73 5.26 -23.79
CA ASP A 178 9.35 4.01 -24.24
C ASP A 178 8.37 2.82 -24.10
N ASP A 179 8.86 1.60 -24.34
CA ASP A 179 8.08 0.35 -24.18
C ASP A 179 8.27 -0.31 -22.80
N GLU A 180 8.84 0.41 -21.82
CA GLU A 180 9.05 -0.17 -20.50
C GLU A 180 7.70 -0.48 -19.83
N ASP A 181 7.48 -1.75 -19.52
CA ASP A 181 6.20 -2.30 -19.05
C ASP A 181 6.22 -2.71 -17.57
N ARG A 182 7.37 -2.62 -16.90
CA ARG A 182 7.46 -2.84 -15.45
C ARG A 182 6.70 -1.74 -14.72
N TYR A 183 5.93 -2.14 -13.71
CA TYR A 183 5.13 -1.24 -12.88
C TYR A 183 5.98 -0.43 -11.89
N PHE A 184 7.10 -0.99 -11.43
CA PHE A 184 8.06 -0.33 -10.53
C PHE A 184 9.47 -0.25 -11.14
N PRO A 185 9.61 0.39 -12.31
CA PRO A 185 10.85 0.38 -13.09
C PRO A 185 12.03 1.01 -12.36
N ASP A 186 11.75 2.02 -11.54
CA ASP A 186 12.75 2.82 -10.87
C ASP A 186 13.24 2.13 -9.59
N ALA A 187 12.53 1.11 -9.10
CA ALA A 187 12.96 0.38 -7.92
C ALA A 187 14.14 -0.53 -8.26
N THR A 188 15.28 -0.28 -7.62
CA THR A 188 16.49 -1.12 -7.71
C THR A 188 16.21 -2.55 -7.27
N PHE A 189 15.38 -2.70 -6.23
CA PHE A 189 14.99 -3.98 -5.67
C PHE A 189 13.49 -4.17 -5.88
N GLN A 190 13.10 -5.26 -6.56
CA GLN A 190 11.73 -5.74 -6.63
C GLN A 190 11.76 -7.22 -6.27
N LEU A 191 11.30 -7.52 -5.07
CA LEU A 191 11.54 -8.81 -4.39
C LEU A 191 10.24 -9.30 -3.76
N MET A 192 10.02 -10.61 -3.79
CA MET A 192 8.95 -11.27 -3.05
C MET A 192 9.55 -12.16 -1.96
N PRO A 193 8.96 -12.21 -0.75
CA PRO A 193 9.46 -13.10 0.29
C PRO A 193 9.20 -14.56 -0.08
N LYS A 194 10.26 -15.37 -0.07
CA LYS A 194 10.22 -16.78 -0.47
C LYS A 194 9.11 -17.56 0.26
N ASP A 195 9.04 -17.36 1.57
CA ASP A 195 8.10 -18.05 2.46
C ASP A 195 6.81 -17.25 2.76
N GLY A 196 6.59 -16.13 2.08
CA GLY A 196 5.47 -15.22 2.35
C GLY A 196 5.76 -14.18 3.44
N TYR A 197 4.93 -13.14 3.50
CA TYR A 197 5.06 -12.03 4.42
C TYR A 197 4.82 -12.45 5.87
N THR A 198 3.81 -13.27 6.16
CA THR A 198 3.51 -13.71 7.54
C THR A 198 4.74 -14.34 8.19
N ARG A 199 5.53 -15.11 7.43
CA ARG A 199 6.77 -15.72 7.92
C ARG A 199 7.86 -14.69 8.30
N ILE A 200 7.94 -13.57 7.59
CA ILE A 200 8.80 -12.44 8.00
C ILE A 200 8.39 -11.98 9.40
N PHE A 201 7.10 -11.73 9.63
CA PHE A 201 6.61 -11.20 10.90
C PHE A 201 6.79 -12.20 12.05
N GLU A 202 6.58 -13.49 11.83
CA GLU A 202 6.90 -14.53 12.81
C GLU A 202 8.37 -14.43 13.26
N ARG A 203 9.29 -14.29 12.30
CA ARG A 203 10.73 -14.14 12.58
C ARG A 203 11.04 -12.79 13.23
N ILE A 204 10.42 -11.68 12.81
CA ILE A 204 10.56 -10.37 13.46
C ILE A 204 10.07 -10.40 14.92
N PHE A 205 9.01 -11.14 15.23
CA PHE A 205 8.51 -11.23 16.60
C PHE A 205 9.16 -12.34 17.43
N SER A 206 9.95 -13.22 16.81
CA SER A 206 10.73 -14.25 17.51
C SER A 206 11.93 -13.65 18.25
N HIS A 207 11.67 -13.09 19.43
CA HIS A 207 12.66 -12.53 20.34
C HIS A 207 12.19 -12.72 21.80
N PRO A 208 13.07 -13.08 22.75
CA PRO A 208 12.67 -13.37 24.13
C PRO A 208 11.97 -12.21 24.85
N ASN A 209 12.25 -10.97 24.44
CA ASN A 209 11.65 -9.77 25.04
C ASN A 209 10.41 -9.25 24.28
N ILE A 210 9.89 -9.98 23.29
CA ILE A 210 8.68 -9.59 22.56
C ILE A 210 7.56 -10.56 22.91
N LYS A 211 6.44 -10.03 23.38
CA LYS A 211 5.19 -10.77 23.55
C LYS A 211 4.13 -10.22 22.62
N VAL A 212 3.47 -11.08 21.86
CA VAL A 212 2.39 -10.71 20.93
C VAL A 212 1.05 -11.21 21.47
N SER A 213 0.04 -10.34 21.49
CA SER A 213 -1.35 -10.68 21.84
C SER A 213 -2.28 -10.24 20.71
N LEU A 214 -3.03 -11.19 20.14
CA LEU A 214 -3.95 -10.96 19.03
C LEU A 214 -5.39 -10.97 19.51
N GLY A 215 -6.30 -10.36 18.75
CA GLY A 215 -7.69 -10.16 19.16
C GLY A 215 -7.87 -9.17 20.32
N VAL A 216 -6.87 -8.31 20.57
CA VAL A 216 -6.84 -7.36 21.69
C VAL A 216 -6.86 -5.93 21.14
N SER A 217 -7.98 -5.25 21.35
CA SER A 217 -8.11 -3.82 21.05
C SER A 217 -7.36 -2.97 22.08
N PHE A 218 -6.73 -1.90 21.62
CA PHE A 218 -6.14 -0.90 22.50
C PHE A 218 -7.21 -0.10 23.24
N THR A 219 -6.98 0.19 24.52
CA THR A 219 -7.75 1.16 25.30
C THR A 219 -6.79 2.11 26.01
N LYS A 220 -7.22 3.37 26.25
CA LYS A 220 -6.36 4.41 26.84
C LYS A 220 -5.90 4.06 28.26
N GLU A 221 -6.67 3.24 28.98
CA GLU A 221 -6.30 2.76 30.32
C GLU A 221 -5.06 1.87 30.30
N MET A 222 -4.70 1.28 29.15
CA MET A 222 -3.49 0.50 29.02
C MET A 222 -2.22 1.36 29.16
N GLU A 223 -2.28 2.64 28.82
CA GLU A 223 -1.12 3.54 28.77
C GLU A 223 -0.37 3.60 30.11
N VAL A 224 -1.07 3.52 31.23
CA VAL A 224 -0.48 3.65 32.57
C VAL A 224 0.46 2.50 32.95
N PHE A 225 0.44 1.38 32.22
CA PHE A 225 1.25 0.20 32.51
C PHE A 225 2.57 0.16 31.74
N TYR A 226 2.83 1.15 30.88
CA TYR A 226 4.00 1.18 29.99
C TYR A 226 4.74 2.51 30.09
N ASP A 227 6.06 2.46 29.92
CA ASP A 227 6.91 3.64 29.91
C ASP A 227 6.65 4.51 28.67
N HIS A 228 6.31 3.87 27.54
CA HIS A 228 5.96 4.55 26.28
C HIS A 228 5.07 3.66 25.41
N VAL A 229 4.18 4.28 24.63
CA VAL A 229 3.27 3.60 23.70
C VAL A 229 3.56 4.02 22.26
N PHE A 230 3.86 3.06 21.39
CA PHE A 230 3.94 3.27 19.95
C PHE A 230 2.62 2.86 19.31
N ASN A 231 1.82 3.83 18.88
CA ASN A 231 0.44 3.61 18.52
C ASN A 231 0.20 3.71 17.01
N SER A 232 -0.20 2.62 16.35
CA SER A 232 -0.59 2.62 14.94
C SER A 232 -2.10 2.68 14.70
N MET A 233 -2.92 2.85 15.75
CA MET A 233 -4.35 3.16 15.63
C MET A 233 -4.56 4.43 14.79
N ALA A 234 -5.71 4.54 14.13
CA ALA A 234 -6.08 5.79 13.47
C ALA A 234 -6.10 6.95 14.48
N ILE A 235 -5.38 8.03 14.16
CA ILE A 235 -5.17 9.13 15.13
C ILE A 235 -6.47 9.84 15.52
N ASP A 236 -7.42 9.94 14.60
CA ASP A 236 -8.75 10.50 14.86
C ASP A 236 -9.56 9.62 15.83
N GLU A 237 -9.47 8.29 15.69
CA GLU A 237 -10.08 7.32 16.61
C GLU A 237 -9.51 7.45 18.02
N TYR A 238 -8.19 7.58 18.16
CA TYR A 238 -7.56 7.81 19.46
C TYR A 238 -8.09 9.07 20.14
N PHE A 239 -8.35 10.15 19.40
CA PHE A 239 -8.87 11.40 19.94
C PHE A 239 -10.40 11.52 19.90
N ASP A 240 -11.11 10.39 19.83
CA ASP A 240 -12.56 10.29 19.87
C ASP A 240 -13.26 11.20 18.82
N GLY A 241 -12.60 11.41 17.67
CA GLY A 241 -13.13 12.22 16.58
C GLY A 241 -13.29 13.72 16.89
N ARG A 242 -12.63 14.27 17.92
CA ARG A 242 -12.85 15.65 18.41
C ARG A 242 -12.72 16.76 17.33
N PHE A 243 -11.91 16.57 16.29
CA PHE A 243 -11.76 17.53 15.18
C PHE A 243 -12.48 17.10 13.89
N GLY A 244 -13.30 16.05 13.97
CA GLY A 244 -13.92 15.38 12.82
C GLY A 244 -13.16 14.11 12.41
N ALA A 245 -13.84 13.25 11.65
CA ALA A 245 -13.26 12.02 11.14
C ALA A 245 -12.23 12.28 10.04
N LEU A 246 -11.20 11.44 10.00
CA LEU A 246 -10.25 11.37 8.89
C LEU A 246 -10.69 10.24 7.95
N PRO A 247 -11.18 10.54 6.74
CA PRO A 247 -11.77 9.53 5.88
C PRO A 247 -10.74 8.61 5.23
N TYR A 248 -11.13 7.34 5.09
CA TYR A 248 -10.35 6.33 4.40
C TYR A 248 -11.19 5.65 3.32
N ARG A 249 -10.53 5.21 2.24
CA ARG A 249 -11.09 4.19 1.36
C ARG A 249 -10.72 2.81 1.87
N SER A 250 -11.60 1.87 1.61
CA SER A 250 -11.46 0.45 1.87
C SER A 250 -11.68 -0.36 0.60
N ILE A 251 -11.51 -1.67 0.71
CA ILE A 251 -11.66 -2.63 -0.39
C ILE A 251 -12.31 -3.90 0.17
N LYS A 252 -13.36 -4.36 -0.51
CA LYS A 252 -13.91 -5.70 -0.36
C LYS A 252 -13.21 -6.63 -1.35
N PHE A 253 -12.75 -7.77 -0.86
CA PHE A 253 -12.00 -8.75 -1.64
C PHE A 253 -12.88 -9.96 -1.93
N HIS A 254 -13.06 -10.25 -3.22
CA HIS A 254 -13.90 -11.36 -3.69
C HIS A 254 -13.03 -12.44 -4.30
N SER A 255 -12.77 -13.51 -3.56
CA SER A 255 -11.93 -14.62 -4.01
C SER A 255 -12.74 -15.71 -4.71
N LEU A 256 -12.19 -16.21 -5.81
CA LEU A 256 -12.79 -17.24 -6.68
C LEU A 256 -11.76 -18.33 -6.95
N ALA A 257 -12.23 -19.58 -6.93
CA ALA A 257 -11.47 -20.75 -7.33
C ALA A 257 -11.62 -20.98 -8.85
N LEU A 258 -10.52 -21.23 -9.55
CA LEU A 258 -10.48 -21.45 -11.00
C LEU A 258 -9.66 -22.70 -11.33
N PRO A 259 -9.97 -23.46 -12.41
CA PRO A 259 -9.10 -24.53 -12.87
C PRO A 259 -7.69 -24.03 -13.19
N SER A 260 -6.65 -24.79 -12.80
CA SER A 260 -5.24 -24.42 -13.06
C SER A 260 -4.84 -24.53 -14.53
N VAL A 261 -5.57 -25.32 -15.31
CA VAL A 261 -5.40 -25.50 -16.76
C VAL A 261 -6.32 -24.55 -17.51
N GLY A 262 -5.76 -23.46 -18.03
CA GLY A 262 -6.46 -22.51 -18.90
C GLY A 262 -5.77 -21.16 -18.86
N GLY A 263 -5.19 -20.72 -19.99
CA GLY A 263 -4.46 -19.45 -20.12
C GLY A 263 -5.33 -18.22 -19.87
N GLN A 264 -5.62 -17.94 -18.60
CA GLN A 264 -6.50 -16.84 -18.16
C GLN A 264 -5.85 -15.47 -18.45
N THR A 265 -4.56 -15.34 -18.16
CA THR A 265 -3.75 -14.12 -18.38
C THR A 265 -2.26 -14.45 -18.24
N ASP A 266 -1.41 -13.60 -18.82
CA ASP A 266 0.06 -13.65 -18.72
C ASP A 266 0.62 -12.71 -17.64
N VAL A 267 -0.23 -11.90 -17.01
CA VAL A 267 0.13 -10.99 -15.92
C VAL A 267 -0.66 -11.31 -14.65
N SER A 268 -0.03 -11.14 -13.49
CA SER A 268 -0.66 -11.41 -12.19
C SER A 268 -1.78 -10.44 -11.85
N VAL A 269 -1.82 -9.23 -12.44
CA VAL A 269 -2.85 -8.23 -12.17
C VAL A 269 -3.40 -7.65 -13.48
N LEU A 270 -4.73 -7.60 -13.57
CA LEU A 270 -5.47 -6.93 -14.64
C LEU A 270 -6.34 -5.82 -14.07
N ASN A 271 -6.17 -4.60 -14.58
CA ASN A 271 -7.00 -3.44 -14.23
C ASN A 271 -8.17 -3.28 -15.21
N PHE A 272 -9.34 -2.91 -14.68
CA PHE A 272 -10.53 -2.62 -15.48
C PHE A 272 -10.66 -1.11 -15.73
N THR A 273 -10.68 -0.69 -17.00
CA THR A 273 -10.92 0.73 -17.37
C THR A 273 -12.40 1.07 -17.50
N ASP A 274 -13.29 0.11 -17.24
CA ASP A 274 -14.74 0.30 -17.35
C ASP A 274 -15.35 1.00 -16.12
N LYS A 275 -16.66 1.25 -16.20
CA LYS A 275 -17.47 1.84 -15.13
C LYS A 275 -18.11 0.80 -14.19
N SER A 276 -17.66 -0.46 -14.20
CA SER A 276 -18.13 -1.47 -13.25
C SER A 276 -17.75 -1.09 -11.82
N ARG A 277 -18.16 -1.85 -10.80
CA ARG A 277 -17.74 -1.59 -9.41
C ARG A 277 -16.31 -2.07 -9.08
N TYR A 278 -15.73 -2.89 -9.95
CA TYR A 278 -14.44 -3.55 -9.69
C TYR A 278 -13.29 -2.74 -10.29
N THR A 279 -12.18 -2.64 -9.57
CA THR A 279 -10.97 -1.93 -10.04
C THR A 279 -10.01 -2.85 -10.77
N ARG A 280 -9.77 -4.03 -10.22
CA ARG A 280 -8.79 -4.98 -10.74
C ARG A 280 -9.02 -6.39 -10.24
N GLU A 281 -8.38 -7.34 -10.89
CA GLU A 281 -8.28 -8.73 -10.46
C GLU A 281 -6.82 -9.17 -10.33
N THR A 282 -6.55 -10.07 -9.37
CA THR A 282 -5.24 -10.64 -9.08
C THR A 282 -5.28 -12.15 -9.22
N TYR A 283 -4.35 -12.70 -10.01
CA TYR A 283 -4.12 -14.14 -10.18
C TYR A 283 -2.89 -14.54 -9.36
N TRP A 284 -3.14 -15.09 -8.17
CA TRP A 284 -2.11 -15.26 -7.15
C TRP A 284 -1.00 -16.22 -7.57
N HIS A 285 -1.35 -17.32 -8.25
CA HIS A 285 -0.39 -18.34 -8.70
C HIS A 285 0.67 -17.82 -9.69
N LEU A 286 0.47 -16.63 -10.28
CA LEU A 286 1.45 -15.98 -11.16
C LEU A 286 2.51 -15.16 -10.40
N LEU A 287 2.37 -15.04 -9.07
CA LEU A 287 3.40 -14.46 -8.21
C LEU A 287 4.39 -15.55 -7.76
N PRO A 288 5.70 -15.23 -7.61
CA PRO A 288 6.71 -16.22 -7.24
C PRO A 288 6.42 -16.91 -5.91
N ASN A 289 6.47 -18.25 -5.88
CA ASN A 289 6.18 -19.09 -4.72
C ASN A 289 4.75 -18.98 -4.16
N HIS A 290 3.80 -18.44 -4.92
CA HIS A 290 2.41 -18.43 -4.48
C HIS A 290 1.67 -19.72 -4.79
N LEU A 291 2.06 -20.50 -5.80
CA LEU A 291 1.57 -21.87 -5.94
C LEU A 291 2.38 -22.78 -5.00
N VAL A 292 1.87 -23.02 -3.81
CA VAL A 292 2.54 -23.81 -2.76
C VAL A 292 2.26 -25.29 -2.94
N GLU A 293 1.02 -25.63 -3.28
CA GLU A 293 0.57 -26.99 -3.59
C GLU A 293 -0.33 -26.96 -4.82
N ASN A 294 -0.11 -27.88 -5.76
CA ASN A 294 -0.94 -27.97 -6.96
C ASN A 294 -2.13 -28.90 -6.71
N THR A 295 -3.29 -28.31 -6.44
CA THR A 295 -4.56 -29.01 -6.22
C THR A 295 -5.39 -29.18 -7.50
N GLY A 296 -4.88 -28.74 -8.66
CA GLY A 296 -5.65 -28.60 -9.90
C GLY A 296 -6.51 -27.34 -9.98
N THR A 297 -6.51 -26.53 -8.91
CA THR A 297 -7.27 -25.28 -8.78
C THR A 297 -6.33 -24.14 -8.39
N VAL A 298 -6.62 -22.93 -8.82
CA VAL A 298 -5.90 -21.70 -8.47
C VAL A 298 -6.87 -20.63 -7.98
N THR A 299 -6.35 -19.67 -7.21
CA THR A 299 -7.16 -18.59 -6.65
C THR A 299 -6.99 -17.29 -7.43
N LYS A 300 -8.11 -16.63 -7.68
CA LYS A 300 -8.21 -15.26 -8.20
C LYS A 300 -8.95 -14.38 -7.20
N THR A 301 -8.54 -13.14 -7.01
CA THR A 301 -9.28 -12.16 -6.19
C THR A 301 -9.64 -10.92 -7.00
N ILE A 302 -10.88 -10.47 -6.90
CA ILE A 302 -11.38 -9.24 -7.51
C ILE A 302 -11.57 -8.18 -6.41
N GLU A 303 -11.12 -6.96 -6.67
CA GLU A 303 -11.19 -5.84 -5.72
C GLU A 303 -12.39 -4.91 -6.01
N GLU A 304 -13.19 -4.66 -4.98
CA GLU A 304 -14.30 -3.71 -4.97
C GLU A 304 -14.02 -2.59 -3.95
N PRO A 305 -13.57 -1.41 -4.37
CA PRO A 305 -13.37 -0.30 -3.46
C PRO A 305 -14.68 0.19 -2.84
N CYS A 306 -14.63 0.56 -1.57
CA CYS A 306 -15.78 1.01 -0.80
C CYS A 306 -15.36 2.07 0.22
N ASP A 307 -16.34 2.70 0.86
CA ASP A 307 -16.04 3.51 2.04
C ASP A 307 -15.62 2.59 3.20
N TYR A 308 -14.69 3.02 4.05
CA TYR A 308 -14.26 2.22 5.21
C TYR A 308 -15.41 1.92 6.18
N LEU A 309 -16.43 2.79 6.25
CA LEU A 309 -17.65 2.56 7.02
C LEU A 309 -18.46 1.35 6.51
N GLU A 310 -18.33 1.01 5.23
CA GLU A 310 -19.05 -0.09 4.58
C GLU A 310 -18.33 -1.44 4.69
N ASN A 311 -17.16 -1.46 5.34
CA ASN A 311 -16.27 -2.62 5.44
C ASN A 311 -15.64 -2.71 6.83
N ASP A 312 -16.49 -2.73 7.87
CA ASP A 312 -16.11 -2.94 9.27
C ASP A 312 -15.01 -1.99 9.78
N MET A 313 -15.05 -0.73 9.35
CA MET A 313 -14.08 0.31 9.71
C MET A 313 -12.64 -0.03 9.26
N GLU A 314 -12.49 -0.84 8.21
CA GLU A 314 -11.20 -1.28 7.73
C GLU A 314 -10.55 -0.20 6.84
N ARG A 315 -9.44 0.38 7.30
CA ARG A 315 -8.85 1.60 6.75
C ARG A 315 -7.62 1.26 5.90
N TYR A 316 -7.73 1.39 4.58
CA TYR A 316 -6.60 1.11 3.68
C TYR A 316 -5.94 2.35 3.11
N TYR A 317 -6.71 3.33 2.61
CA TYR A 317 -6.15 4.47 1.89
C TYR A 317 -6.66 5.80 2.47
N PRO A 318 -5.80 6.66 3.05
CA PRO A 318 -6.23 7.97 3.51
C PRO A 318 -6.64 8.83 2.32
N VAL A 319 -7.79 9.50 2.43
CA VAL A 319 -8.36 10.31 1.34
C VAL A 319 -7.66 11.67 1.27
N LYS A 320 -7.25 12.05 0.05
CA LYS A 320 -6.62 13.35 -0.25
C LYS A 320 -7.44 14.12 -1.27
N THR A 321 -8.03 15.22 -0.85
CA THR A 321 -8.81 16.13 -1.69
C THR A 321 -7.95 17.27 -2.23
N ALA A 322 -8.37 17.86 -3.35
CA ALA A 322 -7.69 19.00 -3.96
C ALA A 322 -7.66 20.22 -3.02
N ASP A 323 -8.74 20.43 -2.25
CA ASP A 323 -8.86 21.51 -1.26
C ASP A 323 -8.05 21.28 0.03
N GLY A 324 -7.44 20.11 0.21
CA GLY A 324 -6.63 19.80 1.40
C GLY A 324 -7.40 19.68 2.72
N ARG A 325 -8.74 19.69 2.73
CA ARG A 325 -9.54 19.79 3.97
C ARG A 325 -9.23 18.71 5.02
N PHE A 326 -8.94 17.48 4.60
CA PHE A 326 -8.59 16.39 5.53
C PHE A 326 -7.16 16.50 6.05
N GLN A 327 -6.25 17.10 5.28
CA GLN A 327 -4.89 17.39 5.74
C GLN A 327 -4.91 18.42 6.87
N GLU A 328 -5.77 19.44 6.77
CA GLU A 328 -5.93 20.44 7.84
C GLU A 328 -6.46 19.82 9.14
N ILE A 329 -7.43 18.90 9.05
CA ILE A 329 -7.93 18.14 10.22
C ILE A 329 -6.79 17.30 10.83
N TYR A 330 -6.04 16.57 10.00
CA TYR A 330 -4.91 15.76 10.48
C TYR A 330 -3.86 16.62 11.20
N LEU A 331 -3.56 17.82 10.71
CA LEU A 331 -2.60 18.73 11.37
C LEU A 331 -3.05 19.14 12.78
N LYS A 332 -4.35 19.28 13.03
CA LYS A 332 -4.89 19.52 14.38
C LYS A 332 -4.65 18.32 15.30
N TYR A 333 -4.94 17.11 14.83
CA TYR A 333 -4.64 15.88 15.59
C TYR A 333 -3.15 15.69 15.84
N LYS A 334 -2.30 15.94 14.84
CA LYS A 334 -0.84 15.87 14.96
C LYS A 334 -0.29 16.88 15.98
N THR A 335 -0.85 18.09 16.00
CA THR A 335 -0.45 19.09 17.00
C THR A 335 -0.83 18.64 18.40
N LEU A 336 -2.03 18.08 18.57
CA LEU A 336 -2.50 17.55 19.85
C LEU A 336 -1.69 16.32 20.30
N SER A 337 -1.30 15.42 19.38
CA SER A 337 -0.49 14.26 19.74
C SER A 337 0.89 14.63 20.26
N ASN A 338 1.46 15.77 19.83
CA ASN A 338 2.73 16.25 20.36
C ASN A 338 2.66 16.69 21.85
N THR A 339 1.46 16.86 22.42
CA THR A 339 1.32 17.20 23.84
C THR A 339 1.32 15.96 24.75
N LEU A 340 1.33 14.75 24.17
CA LEU A 340 1.29 13.50 24.91
C LEU A 340 2.73 12.97 25.07
N PRO A 341 3.30 13.01 26.29
CA PRO A 341 4.74 12.76 26.49
C PRO A 341 5.14 11.31 26.25
N ASN A 342 4.24 10.36 26.51
CA ASN A 342 4.54 8.92 26.53
C ASN A 342 3.88 8.14 25.38
N ILE A 343 3.52 8.82 24.29
CA ILE A 343 2.94 8.18 23.11
C ILE A 343 3.62 8.69 21.83
N THR A 344 3.74 7.81 20.85
CA THR A 344 4.19 8.17 19.50
C THR A 344 3.30 7.48 18.49
N PHE A 345 2.66 8.27 17.64
CA PHE A 345 1.85 7.73 16.54
C PHE A 345 2.74 7.28 15.39
N ILE A 346 2.51 6.06 14.92
CA ILE A 346 3.35 5.40 13.91
C ILE A 346 2.51 4.80 12.78
N GLY A 347 3.15 4.53 11.65
CA GLY A 347 2.54 3.85 10.52
C GLY A 347 1.42 4.62 9.81
N ARG A 348 0.81 3.97 8.82
CA ARG A 348 -0.19 4.56 7.93
C ARG A 348 -1.37 5.21 8.65
N CYS A 349 -1.97 4.51 9.61
CA CYS A 349 -3.18 4.98 10.29
C CYS A 349 -2.86 6.01 11.38
N GLY A 350 -1.83 5.76 12.20
CA GLY A 350 -1.39 6.73 13.21
C GLY A 350 -0.91 8.06 12.63
N THR A 351 -0.42 8.06 11.38
CA THR A 351 0.10 9.28 10.74
C THR A 351 -0.75 9.79 9.58
N TYR A 352 -1.87 9.15 9.25
CA TYR A 352 -2.72 9.51 8.10
C TYR A 352 -1.94 9.66 6.77
N GLN A 353 -1.02 8.73 6.48
CA GLN A 353 -0.16 8.80 5.30
C GLN A 353 -0.38 7.65 4.34
N TYR A 354 -0.49 7.95 3.04
CA TYR A 354 -0.45 6.92 2.00
C TYR A 354 1.01 6.55 1.71
N ILE A 355 1.50 5.53 2.40
CA ILE A 355 2.88 5.03 2.33
C ILE A 355 2.96 3.56 1.94
N ASP A 356 3.97 3.23 1.14
CA ASP A 356 4.33 1.88 0.72
C ASP A 356 5.11 1.13 1.81
N MET A 357 5.32 -0.18 1.64
CA MET A 357 5.95 -1.04 2.64
C MET A 357 7.37 -0.59 3.00
N ASP A 358 8.19 -0.25 1.99
CA ASP A 358 9.57 0.19 2.21
C ASP A 358 9.63 1.54 2.94
N GLN A 359 8.72 2.45 2.61
CA GLN A 359 8.59 3.76 3.24
C GLN A 359 8.22 3.62 4.71
N VAL A 360 7.23 2.79 5.07
CA VAL A 360 6.85 2.60 6.48
C VAL A 360 7.95 1.91 7.27
N ILE A 361 8.68 0.95 6.67
CA ILE A 361 9.81 0.30 7.33
C ILE A 361 10.94 1.31 7.56
N ASN A 362 11.32 2.08 6.54
CA ASN A 362 12.37 3.10 6.66
C ASN A 362 12.04 4.16 7.71
N GLN A 363 10.82 4.72 7.68
CA GLN A 363 10.37 5.68 8.68
C GLN A 363 10.44 5.10 10.10
N SER A 364 10.04 3.82 10.25
CA SER A 364 10.03 3.15 11.55
C SER A 364 11.45 2.80 12.03
N LEU A 365 12.36 2.40 11.13
CA LEU A 365 13.76 2.16 11.47
C LEU A 365 14.42 3.44 11.97
N ILE A 366 14.25 4.55 11.25
CA ILE A 366 14.76 5.87 11.67
C ILE A 366 14.16 6.27 13.02
N GLY A 367 12.83 6.17 13.16
CA GLY A 367 12.12 6.55 14.38
C GLY A 367 12.51 5.72 15.60
N ALA A 368 12.54 4.39 15.47
CA ALA A 368 12.87 3.47 16.56
C ALA A 368 14.35 3.58 16.98
N ARG A 369 15.28 3.65 16.01
CA ARG A 369 16.71 3.84 16.30
C ARG A 369 16.97 5.18 16.99
N LYS A 370 16.31 6.26 16.54
CA LYS A 370 16.39 7.57 17.20
C LYS A 370 15.87 7.50 18.63
N PHE A 371 14.65 6.97 18.83
CA PHE A 371 14.06 6.85 20.16
C PHE A 371 14.95 6.05 21.12
N ARG A 372 15.47 4.91 20.67
CA ARG A 372 16.37 4.07 21.48
C ARG A 372 17.61 4.84 21.92
N ARG A 373 18.27 5.54 20.99
CA ARG A 373 19.45 6.37 21.28
C ARG A 373 19.13 7.48 22.29
N ASP A 374 18.00 8.15 22.12
CA ASP A 374 17.61 9.26 22.98
C ASP A 374 17.30 8.75 24.41
N VAL A 375 16.67 7.58 24.56
CA VAL A 375 16.44 6.92 25.87
C VAL A 375 17.73 6.41 26.50
N GLU A 376 18.66 5.88 25.70
CA GLU A 376 19.98 5.43 26.17
C GLU A 376 20.85 6.60 26.64
N ALA A 377 20.77 7.76 25.99
CA ALA A 377 21.54 8.97 26.36
C ALA A 377 21.04 9.64 27.66
N LEU A 378 19.83 9.32 28.13
CA LEU A 378 19.28 9.80 29.38
C LEU A 378 19.67 8.93 30.60
N LYS A 379 20.37 7.82 30.36
CA LYS A 379 20.96 6.94 31.39
C LYS A 379 22.45 7.26 31.55
#